data_AF-A0A7K9V9I2-F1
#
_entry.id   AF-A0A7K9V9I2-F1
#
_cell.length_a   1.000
_cell.length_b   1.000
_cell.length_c   1.000
_cell.angle_alpha   90.00
_cell.angle_beta   90.00
_cell.angle_gamma   90.00
#
_symmetry.space_group_name_H-M   'P 1'
#
loop_
_entity.id
_entity.type
_entity.pdbx_description
1 polymer ?
#
loop_
_entity_poly.entity_id
_entity_poly.type
_entity_poly.pdbx_seq_one_letter_code
_entity_poly.pdbx_strand_id
1 'polypeptide(L)'
;LLGQILDHWFESEPLKATLATDAVIGAMSSPHTPGSGYVLLHHVMGELEGRRGAWGYVAGGMGALSQAIARAAATRGAHIFTEKAVCRVLLGRDGQAQGVVLQDGTEVRSKVVLSNASPQLTFLELTPQEQLPEDFAQRIRRADTRSPVTKIKVAVDRLPSFLAAPNTRDGRPLPHHQCSIHLNCEGTHLLHQAFTEAAAGHPSSRPMIELCIPSALDPGLAPQGCHVVSLFTQYTPYELAGGRPWDEQARNAYADTVFDCIEAYAPGFKASVIGRDILTPPDLERIFGLPGGNIFHGGMSLDQLYFARPVPSYSGYRSPFPGLYLCGSGAHPGGGVMGAAGRNAARVALGDFKRL
;
A
#
# COMPACT_ATOMS: atom_id res chain seq x y z
N LEU A 1 21.70 10.32 4.03
CA LEU A 1 20.65 10.27 2.97
C LEU A 1 20.74 8.91 2.28
N LEU A 2 19.65 8.36 1.71
CA LEU A 2 19.77 7.13 0.92
C LEU A 2 20.76 7.30 -0.24
N GLY A 3 20.68 8.42 -0.97
CA GLY A 3 21.62 8.71 -2.06
C GLY A 3 23.09 8.58 -1.65
N GLN A 4 23.48 9.14 -0.49
CA GLN A 4 24.85 9.01 0.03
C GLN A 4 25.24 7.57 0.36
N ILE A 5 24.31 6.75 0.88
CA ILE A 5 24.56 5.34 1.15
C ILE A 5 24.77 4.60 -0.18
N LEU A 6 23.90 4.85 -1.16
CA LEU A 6 24.00 4.24 -2.48
C LEU A 6 25.29 4.65 -3.21
N ASP A 7 25.66 5.92 -3.16
CA ASP A 7 26.90 6.44 -3.76
C ASP A 7 28.16 5.90 -3.08
N HIS A 8 28.08 5.53 -1.80
CA HIS A 8 29.20 4.92 -1.08
C HIS A 8 29.46 3.46 -1.52
N TRP A 9 28.39 2.70 -1.83
CA TRP A 9 28.48 1.27 -2.09
C TRP A 9 28.40 0.90 -3.58
N PHE A 10 27.87 1.77 -4.44
CA PHE A 10 27.58 1.45 -5.84
C PHE A 10 27.99 2.57 -6.79
N GLU A 11 28.53 2.18 -7.95
CA GLU A 11 28.94 3.12 -9.00
C GLU A 11 27.88 3.28 -10.11
N SER A 12 27.06 2.24 -10.34
CA SER A 12 26.08 2.20 -11.44
C SER A 12 24.81 2.99 -11.10
N GLU A 13 24.53 4.06 -11.86
CA GLU A 13 23.31 4.86 -11.71
C GLU A 13 22.01 4.04 -11.82
N PRO A 14 21.85 3.14 -12.82
CA PRO A 14 20.67 2.29 -12.89
C PRO A 14 20.49 1.38 -11.67
N LEU A 15 21.57 0.83 -11.13
CA LEU A 15 21.50 0.00 -9.92
C LEU A 15 21.09 0.85 -8.70
N LYS A 16 21.68 2.04 -8.54
CA LYS A 16 21.32 2.97 -7.46
C LYS A 16 19.86 3.38 -7.55
N ALA A 17 19.38 3.75 -8.72
CA ALA A 17 17.98 4.12 -8.93
C ALA A 17 17.03 2.93 -8.68
N THR A 18 17.41 1.72 -9.13
CA THR A 18 16.65 0.49 -8.85
C THR A 18 16.58 0.17 -7.36
N LEU A 19 17.65 0.36 -6.59
CA LEU A 19 17.60 0.19 -5.13
C LEU A 19 16.84 1.33 -4.43
N ALA A 20 16.82 2.51 -5.04
CA ALA A 20 16.09 3.64 -4.52
C ALA A 20 14.57 3.48 -4.65
N THR A 21 14.07 2.69 -5.59
CA THR A 21 12.62 2.44 -5.74
C THR A 21 12.03 1.83 -4.47
N ASP A 22 12.70 0.83 -3.91
CA ASP A 22 12.28 0.14 -2.68
C ASP A 22 12.29 1.07 -1.45
N ALA A 23 13.03 2.18 -1.53
CA ALA A 23 13.13 3.17 -0.48
C ALA A 23 12.10 4.30 -0.58
N VAL A 24 11.44 4.46 -1.74
CA VAL A 24 10.46 5.53 -1.97
C VAL A 24 9.07 4.99 -2.26
N ILE A 25 8.91 3.67 -2.38
CA ILE A 25 7.63 3.02 -2.66
C ILE A 25 6.56 3.43 -1.63
N GLY A 26 5.41 3.91 -2.12
CA GLY A 26 4.32 4.39 -1.28
C GLY A 26 4.57 5.71 -0.54
N ALA A 27 5.79 6.24 -0.54
CA ALA A 27 6.18 7.45 0.19
C ALA A 27 6.27 8.68 -0.73
N MET A 28 5.72 9.81 -0.27
CA MET A 28 5.90 11.12 -0.90
C MET A 28 7.27 11.71 -0.54
N SER A 29 8.34 11.04 -0.97
CA SER A 29 9.73 11.39 -0.65
C SER A 29 10.67 11.17 -1.83
N SER A 30 11.73 11.98 -1.89
CA SER A 30 12.84 11.80 -2.83
C SER A 30 13.90 10.85 -2.23
N PRO A 31 14.70 10.14 -3.04
CA PRO A 31 15.91 9.45 -2.57
C PRO A 31 16.87 10.36 -1.78
N HIS A 32 16.82 11.67 -2.02
CA HIS A 32 17.62 12.68 -1.32
C HIS A 32 17.00 13.16 0.01
N THR A 33 15.77 12.76 0.35
CA THR A 33 15.13 13.13 1.61
C THR A 33 15.80 12.41 2.80
N PRO A 34 16.17 13.11 3.90
CA PRO A 34 16.67 12.45 5.11
C PRO A 34 15.70 11.39 5.63
N GLY A 35 16.22 10.21 5.99
CA GLY A 35 15.43 9.09 6.49
C GLY A 35 14.80 8.19 5.42
N SER A 36 14.90 8.53 4.13
CA SER A 36 14.33 7.72 3.03
C SER A 36 14.83 6.27 3.00
N GLY A 37 16.04 6.00 3.49
CA GLY A 37 16.59 4.64 3.58
C GLY A 37 15.85 3.70 4.54
N TYR A 38 14.96 4.20 5.40
CA TYR A 38 14.18 3.32 6.28
C TYR A 38 13.23 2.41 5.52
N VAL A 39 12.57 2.90 4.47
CA VAL A 39 11.60 2.10 3.71
C VAL A 39 12.31 0.92 3.06
N LEU A 40 13.53 1.12 2.55
CA LEU A 40 14.39 0.05 2.05
C LEU A 40 14.68 -0.99 3.15
N LEU A 41 15.11 -0.52 4.34
CA LEU A 41 15.33 -1.41 5.48
C LEU A 41 14.07 -2.23 5.81
N HIS A 42 12.90 -1.59 5.81
CA HIS A 42 11.63 -2.23 6.09
C HIS A 42 11.30 -3.35 5.09
N HIS A 43 11.61 -3.17 3.79
CA HIS A 43 11.40 -4.19 2.77
C HIS A 43 12.37 -5.37 2.92
N VAL A 44 13.62 -5.14 3.32
CA VAL A 44 14.61 -6.22 3.50
C VAL A 44 14.51 -6.93 4.86
N MET A 45 13.86 -6.32 5.85
CA MET A 45 13.62 -6.95 7.17
C MET A 45 12.60 -8.10 7.11
N GLY A 46 11.84 -8.23 6.03
CA GLY A 46 10.88 -9.31 5.84
C GLY A 46 11.53 -10.70 5.76
N GLU A 47 10.75 -11.73 6.04
CA GLU A 47 11.17 -13.12 5.90
C GLU A 47 10.03 -13.92 5.26
N LEU A 48 10.38 -14.80 4.32
CA LEU A 48 9.47 -15.78 3.77
C LEU A 48 10.12 -17.16 3.91
N GLU A 49 9.46 -18.07 4.63
CA GLU A 49 9.90 -19.46 4.83
C GLU A 49 11.38 -19.59 5.28
N GLY A 50 11.80 -18.81 6.29
CA GLY A 50 13.19 -18.84 6.77
C GLY A 50 14.19 -18.04 5.92
N ARG A 51 13.76 -17.51 4.76
CA ARG A 51 14.61 -16.73 3.86
C ARG A 51 14.41 -15.24 4.11
N ARG A 52 15.44 -14.61 4.68
CA ARG A 52 15.46 -13.15 4.93
C ARG A 52 15.46 -12.37 3.61
N GLY A 53 14.73 -11.26 3.58
CA GLY A 53 14.58 -10.37 2.43
C GLY A 53 13.84 -11.00 1.25
N ALA A 54 13.27 -12.20 1.39
CA ALA A 54 12.60 -12.89 0.30
C ALA A 54 11.16 -12.40 0.12
N TRP A 55 10.77 -12.28 -1.14
CA TRP A 55 9.41 -12.00 -1.58
C TRP A 55 8.86 -13.22 -2.31
N GLY A 56 7.55 -13.43 -2.20
CA GLY A 56 6.88 -14.59 -2.79
C GLY A 56 5.59 -14.20 -3.49
N TYR A 57 5.28 -14.92 -4.55
CA TYR A 57 3.99 -14.87 -5.20
C TYR A 57 3.06 -15.89 -4.56
N VAL A 58 1.83 -15.47 -4.28
CA VAL A 58 0.78 -16.36 -3.77
C VAL A 58 0.11 -17.01 -4.98
N ALA A 59 0.09 -18.35 -5.02
CA ALA A 59 -0.69 -19.09 -6.01
C ALA A 59 -2.18 -18.73 -5.89
N GLY A 60 -2.84 -18.43 -7.02
CA GLY A 60 -4.19 -17.86 -7.06
C GLY A 60 -4.26 -16.37 -6.72
N GLY A 61 -3.11 -15.70 -6.58
CA GLY A 61 -2.99 -14.27 -6.25
C GLY A 61 -3.27 -13.92 -4.79
N MET A 62 -3.20 -12.63 -4.46
CA MET A 62 -3.34 -12.14 -3.08
C MET A 62 -4.72 -12.44 -2.46
N GLY A 63 -5.76 -12.59 -3.29
CA GLY A 63 -7.09 -13.01 -2.82
C GLY A 63 -7.08 -14.40 -2.17
N ALA A 64 -6.25 -15.32 -2.67
CA ALA A 64 -6.13 -16.67 -2.10
C ALA A 64 -5.55 -16.63 -0.68
N LEU A 65 -4.61 -15.71 -0.39
CA LEU A 65 -4.07 -15.50 0.95
C LEU A 65 -5.14 -15.00 1.92
N SER A 66 -5.89 -13.96 1.54
CA SER A 66 -6.99 -13.43 2.36
C SER A 66 -8.06 -14.50 2.63
N GLN A 67 -8.42 -15.30 1.62
CA GLN A 67 -9.36 -16.41 1.79
C GLN A 67 -8.80 -17.52 2.68
N ALA A 68 -7.50 -17.83 2.59
CA ALA A 68 -6.87 -18.82 3.47
C ALA A 68 -6.92 -18.38 4.94
N ILE A 69 -6.64 -17.10 5.21
CA ILE A 69 -6.76 -16.51 6.56
C ILE A 69 -8.22 -16.57 7.04
N ALA A 70 -9.18 -16.20 6.19
CA ALA A 70 -10.60 -16.25 6.51
C ALA A 70 -11.06 -17.67 6.85
N ARG A 71 -10.68 -18.67 6.05
CA ARG A 71 -10.98 -20.09 6.32
C ARG A 71 -10.35 -20.55 7.62
N ALA A 72 -9.08 -20.23 7.88
CA ALA A 72 -8.40 -20.59 9.11
C ALA A 72 -9.13 -20.02 10.35
N ALA A 73 -9.56 -18.76 10.29
CA ALA A 73 -10.36 -18.15 11.34
C ALA A 73 -11.73 -18.84 11.52
N ALA A 74 -12.44 -19.12 10.42
CA ALA A 74 -13.75 -19.78 10.45
C ALA A 74 -13.68 -21.19 11.07
N THR A 75 -12.63 -21.98 10.79
CA THR A 75 -12.43 -23.29 11.43
C THR A 75 -12.22 -23.22 12.94
N ARG A 76 -11.92 -22.02 13.47
CA ARG A 76 -11.79 -21.73 14.90
C ARG A 76 -13.02 -21.03 15.48
N GLY A 77 -14.13 -20.99 14.74
CA GLY A 77 -15.41 -20.42 15.19
C GLY A 77 -15.58 -18.92 14.91
N ALA A 78 -14.71 -18.30 14.11
CA ALA A 78 -14.92 -16.91 13.72
C ALA A 78 -16.08 -16.80 12.70
N HIS A 79 -16.95 -15.82 12.91
CA HIS A 79 -17.99 -15.45 11.95
C HIS A 79 -17.51 -14.26 11.12
N ILE A 80 -17.70 -14.32 9.80
CA ILE A 80 -17.26 -13.27 8.86
C ILE A 80 -18.50 -12.74 8.14
N PHE A 81 -18.70 -11.43 8.22
CA PHE A 81 -19.80 -10.73 7.58
C PHE A 81 -19.25 -9.75 6.55
N THR A 82 -19.63 -9.92 5.28
CA THR A 82 -19.29 -9.01 4.18
C THR A 82 -20.43 -8.01 3.97
N GLU A 83 -20.16 -6.89 3.28
CA GLU A 83 -21.17 -5.87 2.99
C GLU A 83 -21.85 -5.29 4.26
N LYS A 84 -21.16 -5.39 5.40
CA LYS A 84 -21.59 -4.90 6.71
C LYS A 84 -20.64 -3.80 7.18
N ALA A 85 -20.79 -2.61 6.61
CA ALA A 85 -20.00 -1.45 6.99
C ALA A 85 -20.32 -1.02 8.44
N VAL A 86 -19.28 -0.90 9.25
CA VAL A 86 -19.36 -0.32 10.61
C VAL A 86 -19.42 1.21 10.46
N CYS A 87 -20.38 1.84 11.15
CA CYS A 87 -20.52 3.30 11.15
C CYS A 87 -20.13 3.94 12.48
N ARG A 88 -20.08 3.17 13.58
CA ARG A 88 -19.73 3.71 14.89
C ARG A 88 -19.21 2.62 15.84
N VAL A 89 -18.24 2.95 16.69
CA VAL A 89 -17.85 2.17 17.87
C VAL A 89 -18.74 2.58 19.04
N LEU A 90 -19.33 1.61 19.72
CA LEU A 90 -20.13 1.83 20.92
C LEU A 90 -19.20 2.04 22.12
N LEU A 91 -19.33 3.17 22.80
CA LEU A 91 -18.60 3.48 24.03
C LEU A 91 -19.56 3.64 25.21
N GLY A 92 -19.17 3.11 26.36
CA GLY A 92 -19.84 3.35 27.64
C GLY A 92 -19.61 4.78 28.16
N ARG A 93 -20.27 5.12 29.27
CA ARG A 93 -20.09 6.44 29.93
C ARG A 93 -18.68 6.65 30.48
N ASP A 94 -17.99 5.56 30.77
CA ASP A 94 -16.60 5.48 31.21
C ASP A 94 -15.60 5.38 30.04
N GLY A 95 -16.07 5.46 28.79
CA GLY A 95 -15.26 5.36 27.59
C GLY A 95 -14.87 3.93 27.21
N GLN A 96 -15.36 2.90 27.92
CA GLN A 96 -15.07 1.50 27.58
C GLN A 96 -15.79 1.08 26.29
N ALA A 97 -15.10 0.38 25.40
CA ALA A 97 -15.70 -0.20 24.20
C ALA A 97 -16.75 -1.27 24.54
N GLN A 98 -17.92 -1.17 23.90
CA GLN A 98 -19.06 -2.07 24.10
C GLN A 98 -19.52 -2.77 22.81
N GLY A 99 -18.80 -2.59 21.71
CA GLY A 99 -19.13 -3.16 20.41
C GLY A 99 -19.11 -2.14 19.29
N VAL A 100 -19.85 -2.42 18.23
CA VAL A 100 -19.97 -1.58 17.04
C VAL A 100 -21.42 -1.48 16.57
N VAL A 101 -21.73 -0.43 15.83
CA VAL A 101 -22.98 -0.23 15.10
C VAL A 101 -22.70 -0.31 13.61
N LEU A 102 -23.50 -1.08 12.89
CA LEU A 102 -23.46 -1.18 11.44
C LEU A 102 -24.27 -0.05 10.79
N GLN A 103 -24.03 0.23 9.51
CA GLN A 103 -24.78 1.26 8.77
C GLN A 103 -26.30 1.02 8.75
N ASP A 104 -26.75 -0.23 8.85
CA ASP A 104 -28.19 -0.58 8.93
C ASP A 104 -28.79 -0.40 10.34
N GLY A 105 -28.01 0.11 11.30
CA GLY A 105 -28.41 0.32 12.69
C GLY A 105 -28.24 -0.90 13.60
N THR A 106 -27.84 -2.06 13.05
CA THR A 106 -27.60 -3.27 13.86
C THR A 106 -26.46 -3.04 14.83
N GLU A 107 -26.67 -3.38 16.10
CA GLU A 107 -25.62 -3.37 17.11
C GLU A 107 -24.99 -4.75 17.27
N VAL A 108 -23.66 -4.80 17.23
CA VAL A 108 -22.87 -6.00 17.53
C VAL A 108 -22.11 -5.75 18.83
N ARG A 109 -22.55 -6.37 19.91
CA ARG A 109 -22.01 -6.14 21.27
C ARG A 109 -20.76 -6.99 21.54
N SER A 110 -19.74 -6.38 22.13
CA SER A 110 -18.50 -7.04 22.52
C SER A 110 -17.72 -6.25 23.58
N LYS A 111 -16.97 -6.95 24.44
CA LYS A 111 -16.05 -6.30 25.40
C LYS A 111 -14.78 -5.72 24.77
N VAL A 112 -14.41 -6.23 23.58
CA VAL A 112 -13.18 -5.89 22.88
C VAL A 112 -13.47 -5.63 21.42
N VAL A 113 -12.92 -4.53 20.90
CA VAL A 113 -12.96 -4.15 19.49
C VAL A 113 -11.52 -4.01 18.99
N LEU A 114 -11.18 -4.77 17.95
CA LEU A 114 -9.89 -4.69 17.26
C LEU A 114 -10.14 -4.02 15.89
N SER A 115 -9.74 -2.76 15.75
CA SER A 115 -9.90 -2.02 14.50
C SER A 115 -8.71 -2.25 13.57
N ASN A 116 -8.99 -2.82 12.40
CA ASN A 116 -8.04 -2.93 11.30
C ASN A 116 -8.10 -1.72 10.33
N ALA A 117 -9.06 -0.82 10.53
CA ALA A 117 -9.16 0.42 9.75
C ALA A 117 -7.98 1.36 10.04
N SER A 118 -7.80 2.39 9.22
CA SER A 118 -6.77 3.40 9.47
C SER A 118 -7.01 4.12 10.82
N PRO A 119 -5.97 4.72 11.43
CA PRO A 119 -6.13 5.52 12.64
C PRO A 119 -7.12 6.67 12.42
N GLN A 120 -7.11 7.32 11.25
CA GLN A 120 -8.04 8.39 10.91
C GLN A 120 -9.49 7.88 10.89
N LEU A 121 -9.78 6.79 10.17
CA LEU A 121 -11.14 6.23 10.12
C LEU A 121 -11.58 5.79 11.52
N THR A 122 -10.72 5.05 12.22
CA THR A 122 -11.05 4.51 13.55
C THR A 122 -11.38 5.61 14.54
N PHE A 123 -10.55 6.65 14.62
CA PHE A 123 -10.67 7.65 15.68
C PHE A 123 -11.42 8.90 15.24
N LEU A 124 -11.30 9.37 14.00
CA LEU A 124 -11.95 10.61 13.57
C LEU A 124 -13.36 10.41 13.02
N GLU A 125 -13.70 9.19 12.61
CA GLU A 125 -15.03 8.89 12.01
C GLU A 125 -15.84 7.90 12.84
N LEU A 126 -15.22 6.78 13.26
CA LEU A 126 -15.96 5.70 13.94
C LEU A 126 -16.14 5.94 15.44
N THR A 127 -15.33 6.76 16.11
CA THR A 127 -15.48 7.03 17.55
C THR A 127 -16.10 8.40 17.83
N PRO A 128 -16.89 8.56 18.92
CA PRO A 128 -17.41 9.86 19.37
C PRO A 128 -16.28 10.87 19.60
N GLN A 129 -16.32 11.99 18.87
CA GLN A 129 -15.24 12.98 18.89
C GLN A 129 -15.14 13.69 20.24
N GLU A 130 -16.27 13.94 20.88
CA GLU A 130 -16.40 14.59 22.18
C GLU A 130 -15.76 13.82 23.34
N GLN A 131 -15.46 12.52 23.17
CA GLN A 131 -14.79 11.70 24.19
C GLN A 131 -13.30 11.47 23.91
N LEU A 132 -12.80 11.93 22.76
CA LEU A 132 -11.37 11.82 22.44
C LEU A 132 -10.57 12.92 23.15
N PRO A 133 -9.40 12.58 23.72
CA PRO A 133 -8.44 13.60 24.14
C PRO A 133 -8.06 14.50 22.95
N GLU A 134 -8.19 15.81 23.10
CA GLU A 134 -8.00 16.75 21.99
C GLU A 134 -6.58 16.68 21.42
N ASP A 135 -5.57 16.47 22.27
CA ASP A 135 -4.17 16.32 21.83
C ASP A 135 -3.98 15.08 20.95
N PHE A 136 -4.64 13.97 21.31
CA PHE A 136 -4.64 12.74 20.51
C PHE A 136 -5.35 12.96 19.17
N ALA A 137 -6.55 13.54 19.17
CA ALA A 137 -7.31 13.81 17.96
C ALA A 137 -6.55 14.74 17.00
N GLN A 138 -5.90 15.79 17.51
CA GLN A 138 -5.05 16.68 16.72
C GLN A 138 -3.86 15.96 16.09
N ARG A 139 -3.20 15.04 16.81
CA ARG A 139 -2.09 14.26 16.25
C ARG A 139 -2.57 13.33 15.14
N ILE A 140 -3.71 12.65 15.31
CA ILE A 140 -4.28 11.78 14.27
C ILE A 140 -4.68 12.59 13.03
N ARG A 141 -5.30 13.77 13.19
CA ARG A 141 -5.65 14.68 12.09
C ARG A 141 -4.43 15.16 11.29
N ARG A 142 -3.29 15.35 11.96
CA ARG A 142 -2.05 15.85 11.37
C ARG A 142 -1.12 14.76 10.84
N ALA A 143 -1.43 13.49 11.11
CA ALA A 143 -0.62 12.38 10.62
C ALA A 143 -0.58 12.39 9.09
N ASP A 144 0.61 12.38 8.51
CA ASP A 144 0.81 12.41 7.07
C ASP A 144 0.41 11.05 6.49
N THR A 145 -0.64 11.06 5.70
CA THR A 145 -1.19 9.91 4.99
C THR A 145 -1.11 10.09 3.49
N ARG A 146 -0.34 11.05 2.98
CA ARG A 146 -0.18 11.21 1.54
C ARG A 146 0.58 10.01 0.99
N SER A 147 0.06 9.43 -0.09
CA SER A 147 0.80 8.45 -0.88
C SER A 147 0.71 8.80 -2.35
N PRO A 148 1.85 8.85 -3.06
CA PRO A 148 1.83 9.31 -4.42
C PRO A 148 1.79 8.13 -5.39
N VAL A 149 0.88 7.18 -5.16
CA VAL A 149 0.85 5.91 -5.87
C VAL A 149 -0.37 5.81 -6.76
N THR A 150 -0.17 5.37 -8.00
CA THR A 150 -1.24 4.90 -8.87
C THR A 150 -1.01 3.44 -9.21
N LYS A 151 -2.06 2.62 -9.06
CA LYS A 151 -2.06 1.22 -9.49
C LYS A 151 -2.78 1.10 -10.82
N ILE A 152 -2.12 0.55 -11.83
CA ILE A 152 -2.74 0.27 -13.13
C ILE A 152 -2.66 -1.23 -13.39
N LYS A 153 -3.81 -1.87 -13.55
CA LYS A 153 -3.88 -3.27 -14.00
C LYS A 153 -4.18 -3.25 -15.49
N VAL A 154 -3.44 -4.03 -16.26
CA VAL A 154 -3.56 -4.06 -17.71
C VAL A 154 -3.73 -5.51 -18.14
N ALA A 155 -4.79 -5.77 -18.91
CA ALA A 155 -4.93 -7.02 -19.63
C ALA A 155 -4.27 -6.84 -21.01
N VAL A 156 -3.38 -7.77 -21.36
CA VAL A 156 -2.68 -7.78 -22.64
C VAL A 156 -2.88 -9.10 -23.36
N ASP A 157 -2.94 -9.07 -24.69
CA ASP A 157 -3.12 -10.25 -25.56
C ASP A 157 -1.82 -11.00 -25.92
N ARG A 158 -0.68 -10.49 -25.43
CA ARG A 158 0.66 -11.08 -25.58
C ARG A 158 1.62 -10.49 -24.54
N LEU A 159 2.69 -11.22 -24.23
CA LEU A 159 3.76 -10.72 -23.37
C LEU A 159 4.40 -9.45 -23.96
N PRO A 160 4.74 -8.43 -23.14
CA PRO A 160 5.62 -7.35 -23.56
C PRO A 160 6.93 -7.92 -24.13
N SER A 161 7.49 -7.34 -25.18
CA SER A 161 8.77 -7.76 -25.74
C SER A 161 9.78 -6.64 -25.54
N PHE A 162 10.62 -6.75 -24.51
CA PHE A 162 11.56 -5.70 -24.15
C PHE A 162 12.75 -5.65 -25.13
N LEU A 163 13.19 -4.44 -25.49
CA LEU A 163 14.34 -4.24 -26.40
C LEU A 163 15.62 -4.91 -25.90
N ALA A 164 15.86 -4.88 -24.58
CA ALA A 164 17.03 -5.47 -23.95
C ALA A 164 16.95 -7.01 -23.84
N ALA A 165 15.75 -7.58 -23.92
CA ALA A 165 15.52 -9.02 -23.77
C ALA A 165 14.26 -9.42 -24.59
N PRO A 166 14.36 -9.47 -25.94
CA PRO A 166 13.20 -9.67 -26.79
C PRO A 166 12.60 -11.08 -26.66
N ASN A 167 11.31 -11.19 -26.96
CA ASN A 167 10.58 -12.44 -26.85
C ASN A 167 11.04 -13.50 -27.86
N THR A 168 10.93 -14.76 -27.46
CA THR A 168 11.13 -15.92 -28.33
C THR A 168 9.88 -16.20 -29.16
N ARG A 169 10.05 -16.95 -30.26
CA ARG A 169 8.97 -17.24 -31.23
C ARG A 169 7.82 -18.08 -30.65
N ASP A 170 8.06 -18.80 -29.57
CA ASP A 170 7.07 -19.67 -28.92
C ASP A 170 6.13 -18.93 -27.94
N GLY A 171 6.37 -17.63 -27.70
CA GLY A 171 5.50 -16.78 -26.88
C GLY A 171 5.47 -17.17 -25.40
N ARG A 172 6.45 -17.94 -24.92
CA ARG A 172 6.50 -18.39 -23.52
C ARG A 172 7.09 -17.32 -22.61
N PRO A 173 6.65 -17.25 -21.33
CA PRO A 173 7.31 -16.39 -20.34
C PRO A 173 8.79 -16.72 -20.18
N LEU A 174 9.63 -15.68 -20.22
CA LEU A 174 11.07 -15.73 -20.02
C LEU A 174 11.39 -15.34 -18.56
N PRO A 175 12.62 -15.56 -18.06
CA PRO A 175 12.97 -15.27 -16.66
C PRO A 175 12.65 -13.83 -16.22
N HIS A 176 12.84 -12.84 -17.10
CA HIS A 176 12.53 -11.44 -16.78
C HIS A 176 11.03 -11.15 -16.67
N HIS A 177 10.16 -11.93 -17.31
CA HIS A 177 8.70 -11.82 -17.11
C HIS A 177 8.25 -12.33 -15.74
N GLN A 178 9.12 -13.05 -15.04
CA GLN A 178 8.84 -13.68 -13.75
C GLN A 178 9.45 -12.91 -12.57
N CYS A 179 10.03 -11.72 -12.81
CA CYS A 179 10.56 -10.84 -11.79
C CYS A 179 9.81 -9.49 -11.74
N SER A 180 10.19 -8.63 -10.79
CA SER A 180 9.82 -7.23 -10.85
C SER A 180 10.70 -6.51 -11.86
N ILE A 181 10.11 -5.67 -12.71
CA ILE A 181 10.79 -4.91 -13.76
C ILE A 181 10.63 -3.42 -13.43
N HIS A 182 11.74 -2.74 -13.19
CA HIS A 182 11.74 -1.31 -12.89
C HIS A 182 12.09 -0.50 -14.15
N LEU A 183 11.16 0.36 -14.59
CA LEU A 183 11.35 1.26 -15.73
C LEU A 183 11.46 2.70 -15.26
N ASN A 184 12.09 3.55 -16.08
CA ASN A 184 12.43 4.94 -15.74
C ASN A 184 13.32 5.04 -14.49
N CYS A 185 14.19 4.04 -14.31
CA CYS A 185 15.12 3.90 -13.19
C CYS A 185 16.57 3.92 -13.68
N GLU A 186 16.91 4.74 -14.67
CA GLU A 186 18.27 4.83 -15.20
C GLU A 186 19.19 5.72 -14.36
N GLY A 187 18.61 6.57 -13.50
CA GLY A 187 19.37 7.43 -12.59
C GLY A 187 18.49 8.05 -11.51
N THR A 188 19.09 8.33 -10.35
CA THR A 188 18.35 8.83 -9.17
C THR A 188 17.75 10.23 -9.39
N HIS A 189 18.35 11.03 -10.28
CA HIS A 189 17.83 12.34 -10.68
C HIS A 189 16.43 12.27 -11.32
N LEU A 190 16.11 11.18 -12.04
CA LEU A 190 14.78 10.98 -12.64
C LEU A 190 13.71 10.80 -11.55
N LEU A 191 14.03 10.02 -10.52
CA LEU A 191 13.14 9.83 -9.35
C LEU A 191 12.92 11.16 -8.62
N HIS A 192 13.97 11.97 -8.49
CA HIS A 192 13.87 13.30 -7.88
C HIS A 192 13.03 14.28 -8.73
N GLN A 193 13.17 14.24 -10.05
CA GLN A 193 12.34 15.05 -10.95
C GLN A 193 10.87 14.65 -10.85
N ALA A 194 10.58 13.35 -10.89
CA ALA A 194 9.23 12.83 -10.73
C ALA A 194 8.61 13.25 -9.38
N PHE A 195 9.38 13.18 -8.30
CA PHE A 195 8.98 13.71 -6.99
C PHE A 195 8.64 15.20 -7.04
N THR A 196 9.48 16.01 -7.70
CA THR A 196 9.29 17.47 -7.78
C THR A 196 8.02 17.83 -8.55
N GLU A 197 7.73 17.12 -9.66
CA GLU A 197 6.49 17.28 -10.42
C GLU A 197 5.26 16.97 -9.54
N ALA A 198 5.28 15.83 -8.83
CA ALA A 198 4.19 15.43 -7.93
C ALA A 198 4.02 16.39 -6.76
N ALA A 199 5.11 16.91 -6.20
CA ALA A 199 5.08 17.93 -5.14
C ALA A 199 4.45 19.24 -5.62
N ALA A 200 4.57 19.56 -6.91
CA ALA A 200 3.89 20.69 -7.54
C ALA A 200 2.44 20.39 -7.96
N GLY A 201 1.91 19.21 -7.66
CA GLY A 201 0.55 18.79 -8.03
C GLY A 201 0.42 18.27 -9.46
N HIS A 202 1.53 17.99 -10.14
CA HIS A 202 1.51 17.39 -11.48
C HIS A 202 1.86 15.91 -11.41
N PRO A 203 1.06 14.99 -11.97
CA PRO A 203 1.47 13.59 -12.07
C PRO A 203 2.72 13.51 -12.93
N SER A 204 3.67 12.65 -12.53
CA SER A 204 4.96 12.67 -13.21
C SER A 204 4.83 12.34 -14.70
N SER A 205 5.53 13.11 -15.53
CA SER A 205 5.63 12.91 -16.97
C SER A 205 6.45 11.67 -17.34
N ARG A 206 7.35 11.26 -16.44
CA ARG A 206 8.20 10.08 -16.56
C ARG A 206 8.26 9.35 -15.21
N PRO A 207 7.15 8.72 -14.79
CA PRO A 207 7.05 8.15 -13.46
C PRO A 207 7.98 6.94 -13.32
N MET A 208 8.40 6.67 -12.09
CA MET A 208 8.96 5.37 -11.72
C MET A 208 7.87 4.31 -11.89
N ILE A 209 8.15 3.25 -12.65
CA ILE A 209 7.19 2.18 -12.92
C ILE A 209 7.78 0.86 -12.42
N GLU A 210 7.12 0.26 -11.44
CA GLU A 210 7.31 -1.14 -11.10
C GLU A 210 6.28 -1.98 -11.89
N LEU A 211 6.77 -2.85 -12.77
CA LEU A 211 5.98 -3.71 -13.63
C LEU A 211 6.18 -5.17 -13.21
N CYS A 212 5.07 -5.85 -12.89
CA CYS A 212 5.05 -7.29 -12.65
C CYS A 212 4.04 -7.96 -13.59
N ILE A 213 4.31 -9.21 -13.98
CA ILE A 213 3.40 -10.02 -14.79
C ILE A 213 3.01 -11.29 -14.00
N PRO A 214 2.08 -11.22 -13.03
CA PRO A 214 1.74 -12.37 -12.19
C PRO A 214 1.31 -13.61 -12.99
N SER A 215 0.62 -13.41 -14.11
CA SER A 215 0.21 -14.50 -15.02
C SER A 215 1.36 -15.25 -15.70
N ALA A 216 2.58 -14.69 -15.69
CA ALA A 216 3.79 -15.39 -16.14
C ALA A 216 4.26 -16.46 -15.14
N LEU A 217 3.91 -16.30 -13.85
CA LEU A 217 4.21 -17.24 -12.77
C LEU A 217 3.03 -18.18 -12.49
N ASP A 218 1.81 -17.66 -12.56
CA ASP A 218 0.58 -18.42 -12.34
C ASP A 218 -0.35 -18.30 -13.56
N PRO A 219 -0.32 -19.29 -14.47
CA PRO A 219 -1.17 -19.29 -15.66
C PRO A 219 -2.67 -19.26 -15.37
N GLY A 220 -3.11 -19.59 -14.14
CA GLY A 220 -4.52 -19.53 -13.74
C GLY A 220 -5.07 -18.11 -13.61
N LEU A 221 -4.21 -17.08 -13.65
CA LEU A 221 -4.61 -15.68 -13.50
C LEU A 221 -5.08 -15.01 -14.80
N ALA A 222 -4.90 -15.65 -15.96
CA ALA A 222 -5.30 -15.10 -17.25
C ALA A 222 -5.75 -16.21 -18.23
N PRO A 223 -6.61 -15.89 -19.22
CA PRO A 223 -6.91 -16.80 -20.33
C PRO A 223 -5.64 -17.18 -21.11
N GLN A 224 -5.65 -18.33 -21.80
CA GLN A 224 -4.51 -18.78 -22.60
C GLN A 224 -4.10 -17.73 -23.65
N GLY A 225 -2.81 -17.39 -23.68
CA GLY A 225 -2.24 -16.39 -24.59
C GLY A 225 -2.37 -14.94 -24.08
N CYS A 226 -3.24 -14.69 -23.11
CA CYS A 226 -3.39 -13.39 -22.48
C CYS A 226 -2.57 -13.31 -21.18
N HIS A 227 -2.25 -12.08 -20.78
CA HIS A 227 -1.52 -11.83 -19.54
C HIS A 227 -2.13 -10.66 -18.77
N VAL A 228 -1.99 -10.73 -17.45
CA VAL A 228 -2.25 -9.59 -16.56
C VAL A 228 -0.91 -8.95 -16.21
N VAL A 229 -0.77 -7.68 -16.57
CA VAL A 229 0.35 -6.81 -16.20
C VAL A 229 -0.12 -5.89 -15.08
N SER A 230 0.63 -5.86 -14.00
CA SER A 230 0.38 -5.03 -12.84
C SER A 230 1.45 -3.94 -12.78
N LEU A 231 1.04 -2.70 -13.01
CA LEU A 231 1.88 -1.52 -12.90
C LEU A 231 1.63 -0.82 -11.57
N PHE A 232 2.70 -0.54 -10.86
CA PHE A 232 2.70 0.31 -9.68
C PHE A 232 3.57 1.52 -9.99
N THR A 233 2.93 2.69 -10.13
CA THR A 233 3.64 3.92 -10.47
C THR A 233 3.74 4.83 -9.26
N GLN A 234 4.92 5.43 -9.10
CA GLN A 234 5.20 6.39 -8.03
C GLN A 234 5.15 7.81 -8.58
N TYR A 235 4.85 8.76 -7.70
CA TYR A 235 4.80 10.21 -7.96
C TYR A 235 3.57 10.68 -8.73
N THR A 236 2.39 10.25 -8.26
CA THR A 236 1.08 10.83 -8.63
C THR A 236 0.42 11.53 -7.44
N PRO A 237 0.09 12.82 -7.49
CA PRO A 237 -0.48 13.53 -6.34
C PRO A 237 -1.93 13.10 -6.07
N TYR A 238 -2.38 13.32 -4.83
CA TYR A 238 -3.77 13.04 -4.42
C TYR A 238 -4.76 13.97 -5.14
N GLU A 239 -4.44 15.26 -5.22
CA GLU A 239 -5.14 16.26 -6.03
C GLU A 239 -4.20 16.80 -7.10
N LEU A 240 -4.75 17.10 -8.27
CA LEU A 240 -4.01 17.72 -9.36
C LEU A 240 -3.84 19.22 -9.11
N ALA A 241 -2.84 19.82 -9.76
CA ALA A 241 -2.53 21.25 -9.66
C ALA A 241 -3.79 22.11 -9.87
N GLY A 242 -3.93 23.12 -9.00
CA GLY A 242 -5.13 23.95 -8.92
C GLY A 242 -6.30 23.33 -8.15
N GLY A 243 -6.07 22.26 -7.38
CA GLY A 243 -7.12 21.56 -6.61
C GLY A 243 -8.07 20.75 -7.48
N ARG A 244 -7.63 20.36 -8.68
CA ARG A 244 -8.47 19.62 -9.61
C ARG A 244 -8.54 18.15 -9.19
N PRO A 245 -9.75 17.53 -9.16
CA PRO A 245 -9.86 16.10 -8.86
C PRO A 245 -9.40 15.24 -10.04
N TRP A 246 -9.13 13.97 -9.76
CA TRP A 246 -8.91 12.95 -10.78
C TRP A 246 -10.23 12.53 -11.41
N ASP A 247 -10.56 13.06 -12.58
CA ASP A 247 -11.65 12.58 -13.42
C ASP A 247 -11.21 11.44 -14.35
N GLU A 248 -12.15 10.91 -15.13
CA GLU A 248 -11.88 9.80 -16.04
C GLU A 248 -10.88 10.18 -17.13
N GLN A 249 -10.95 11.40 -17.65
CA GLN A 249 -10.04 11.88 -18.68
C GLN A 249 -8.60 11.97 -18.15
N ALA A 250 -8.41 12.56 -16.97
CA ALA A 250 -7.11 12.67 -16.32
C ALA A 250 -6.52 11.30 -15.98
N ARG A 251 -7.33 10.35 -15.49
CA ARG A 251 -6.90 8.97 -15.24
C ARG A 251 -6.38 8.30 -16.52
N ASN A 252 -7.16 8.36 -17.59
CA ASN A 252 -6.79 7.76 -18.87
C ASN A 252 -5.54 8.42 -19.47
N ALA A 253 -5.47 9.75 -19.45
CA ALA A 253 -4.30 10.49 -19.95
C ALA A 253 -3.02 10.11 -19.20
N TYR A 254 -3.09 9.95 -17.87
CA TYR A 254 -1.93 9.49 -17.10
C TYR A 254 -1.54 8.04 -17.44
N ALA A 255 -2.52 7.13 -17.59
CA ALA A 255 -2.24 5.77 -18.01
C ALA A 255 -1.61 5.70 -19.41
N ASP A 256 -2.06 6.54 -20.35
CA ASP A 256 -1.47 6.66 -21.68
C ASP A 256 0.00 7.12 -21.61
N THR A 257 0.31 8.12 -20.77
CA THR A 257 1.71 8.53 -20.50
C THR A 257 2.56 7.38 -19.95
N VAL A 258 2.02 6.59 -19.02
CA VAL A 258 2.71 5.40 -18.49
C VAL A 258 2.94 4.37 -19.59
N PHE A 259 1.95 4.16 -20.47
CA PHE A 259 2.08 3.21 -21.57
C PHE A 259 3.04 3.70 -22.64
N ASP A 260 3.12 5.00 -22.90
CA ASP A 260 4.14 5.61 -23.77
C ASP A 260 5.55 5.39 -23.22
N CYS A 261 5.74 5.50 -21.90
CA CYS A 261 7.01 5.13 -21.28
C CYS A 261 7.34 3.66 -21.51
N ILE A 262 6.38 2.74 -21.31
CA ILE A 262 6.60 1.30 -21.52
C ILE A 262 6.88 1.00 -22.99
N GLU A 263 6.17 1.64 -23.92
CA GLU A 263 6.34 1.48 -25.38
C GLU A 263 7.79 1.75 -25.81
N ALA A 264 8.47 2.72 -25.18
CA ALA A 264 9.87 3.02 -25.46
C ALA A 264 10.83 1.86 -25.10
N TYR A 265 10.49 1.02 -24.11
CA TYR A 265 11.28 -0.15 -23.73
C TYR A 265 10.76 -1.46 -24.34
N ALA A 266 9.47 -1.53 -24.64
CA ALA A 266 8.78 -2.71 -25.19
C ALA A 266 7.81 -2.29 -26.31
N PRO A 267 8.32 -1.96 -27.51
CA PRO A 267 7.48 -1.57 -28.64
C PRO A 267 6.40 -2.61 -28.95
N GLY A 268 5.20 -2.13 -29.24
CA GLY A 268 4.01 -2.96 -29.44
C GLY A 268 3.23 -3.28 -28.16
N PHE A 269 3.65 -2.76 -26.99
CA PHE A 269 2.93 -2.90 -25.74
C PHE A 269 1.55 -2.22 -25.79
N LYS A 270 1.46 -0.99 -26.28
CA LYS A 270 0.16 -0.29 -26.39
C LYS A 270 -0.81 -1.07 -27.27
N ALA A 271 -0.31 -1.63 -28.36
CA ALA A 271 -1.09 -2.45 -29.28
C ALA A 271 -1.46 -3.83 -28.73
N SER A 272 -0.96 -4.26 -27.57
CA SER A 272 -1.38 -5.50 -26.91
C SER A 272 -2.44 -5.27 -25.84
N VAL A 273 -2.66 -4.03 -25.42
CA VAL A 273 -3.63 -3.70 -24.36
C VAL A 273 -5.06 -3.96 -24.85
N ILE A 274 -5.74 -4.87 -24.15
CA ILE A 274 -7.15 -5.22 -24.38
C ILE A 274 -8.07 -4.76 -23.24
N GLY A 275 -7.49 -4.29 -22.13
CA GLY A 275 -8.26 -3.72 -21.02
C GLY A 275 -7.34 -3.06 -19.98
N ARG A 276 -7.87 -2.06 -19.27
CA ARG A 276 -7.15 -1.37 -18.20
C ARG A 276 -8.08 -1.00 -17.04
N ASP A 277 -7.55 -1.06 -15.83
CA ASP A 277 -8.16 -0.61 -14.58
C ASP A 277 -7.16 0.30 -13.87
N ILE A 278 -7.55 1.55 -13.59
CA ILE A 278 -6.66 2.63 -13.12
C ILE A 278 -7.17 3.10 -11.76
N LEU A 279 -6.35 2.94 -10.72
CA LEU A 279 -6.66 3.33 -9.34
C LEU A 279 -5.66 4.39 -8.88
N THR A 280 -6.06 5.66 -8.91
CA THR A 280 -5.25 6.79 -8.42
C THR A 280 -5.40 6.95 -6.90
N PRO A 281 -4.63 7.81 -6.21
CA PRO A 281 -4.68 7.91 -4.76
C PRO A 281 -6.09 8.13 -4.17
N PRO A 282 -6.97 8.99 -4.74
CA PRO A 282 -8.35 9.13 -4.27
C PRO A 282 -9.21 7.87 -4.49
N ASP A 283 -8.97 7.12 -5.56
CA ASP A 283 -9.67 5.85 -5.79
C ASP A 283 -9.24 4.79 -4.77
N LEU A 284 -7.95 4.74 -4.43
CA LEU A 284 -7.43 3.86 -3.39
C LEU A 284 -8.04 4.20 -2.02
N GLU A 285 -8.18 5.48 -1.69
CA GLU A 285 -8.86 5.94 -0.48
C GLU A 285 -10.32 5.48 -0.44
N ARG A 286 -11.08 5.81 -1.50
CA ARG A 286 -12.51 5.52 -1.58
C ARG A 286 -12.84 4.03 -1.57
N ILE A 287 -12.07 3.22 -2.28
CA ILE A 287 -12.38 1.79 -2.48
C ILE A 287 -11.89 0.96 -1.28
N PHE A 288 -10.74 1.29 -0.72
CA PHE A 288 -10.07 0.45 0.28
C PHE A 288 -10.03 1.06 1.68
N GLY A 289 -10.51 2.30 1.87
CA GLY A 289 -10.44 3.00 3.16
C GLY A 289 -9.01 3.39 3.53
N LEU A 290 -8.24 3.86 2.55
CA LEU A 290 -6.83 4.25 2.70
C LEU A 290 -6.69 5.78 2.65
N PRO A 291 -6.78 6.51 3.80
CA PRO A 291 -6.61 7.96 3.80
C PRO A 291 -5.36 8.40 3.04
N GLY A 292 -5.49 9.45 2.23
CA GLY A 292 -4.49 9.99 1.31
C GLY A 292 -3.96 8.99 0.25
N GLY A 293 -4.66 7.87 0.05
CA GLY A 293 -4.25 6.76 -0.82
C GLY A 293 -3.14 5.88 -0.23
N ASN A 294 -2.81 6.00 1.06
CA ASN A 294 -1.62 5.38 1.63
C ASN A 294 -1.82 3.95 2.09
N ILE A 295 -1.16 3.04 1.37
CA ILE A 295 -1.18 1.58 1.59
C ILE A 295 -0.63 1.15 2.96
N PHE A 296 0.06 2.03 3.68
CA PHE A 296 0.58 1.81 5.03
C PHE A 296 -0.27 2.50 6.12
N HIS A 297 -1.43 3.06 5.78
CA HIS A 297 -2.30 3.84 6.69
C HIS A 297 -1.56 5.01 7.39
N GLY A 298 -0.50 5.53 6.77
CA GLY A 298 0.37 6.56 7.34
C GLY A 298 1.78 6.51 6.76
N GLY A 299 2.46 7.65 6.77
CA GLY A 299 3.82 7.79 6.26
C GLY A 299 4.80 6.85 6.95
N MET A 300 5.81 6.41 6.21
CA MET A 300 6.94 5.61 6.71
C MET A 300 8.15 6.48 7.01
N SER A 301 7.92 7.70 7.49
CA SER A 301 8.94 8.62 7.95
C SER A 301 9.28 8.36 9.42
N LEU A 302 10.50 8.70 9.85
CA LEU A 302 10.97 8.39 11.20
C LEU A 302 10.10 9.00 12.31
N ASP A 303 9.44 10.12 12.04
CA ASP A 303 8.50 10.80 12.93
C ASP A 303 7.12 10.11 13.04
N GLN A 304 6.84 9.11 12.20
CA GLN A 304 5.58 8.33 12.21
C GLN A 304 5.81 6.81 12.35
N LEU A 305 7.03 6.42 12.74
CA LEU A 305 7.42 5.03 12.94
C LEU A 305 7.75 4.72 14.39
N TYR A 306 7.91 3.43 14.70
CA TYR A 306 8.30 2.96 16.03
C TYR A 306 7.35 3.49 17.13
N PHE A 307 7.90 4.22 18.11
CA PHE A 307 7.18 4.75 19.25
C PHE A 307 6.17 5.84 18.86
N ALA A 308 6.30 6.41 17.66
CA ALA A 308 5.44 7.45 17.13
C ALA A 308 4.29 6.90 16.26
N ARG A 309 4.16 5.58 16.09
CA ARG A 309 3.09 4.95 15.31
C ARG A 309 2.03 4.29 16.20
N PRO A 310 0.73 4.64 16.12
CA PRO A 310 0.13 5.62 15.21
C PRO A 310 0.45 7.08 15.57
N VAL A 311 0.65 7.36 16.87
CA VAL A 311 1.11 8.64 17.42
C VAL A 311 1.92 8.38 18.69
N PRO A 312 2.78 9.31 19.15
CA PRO A 312 3.51 9.17 20.41
C PRO A 312 2.60 8.86 21.60
N SER A 313 3.08 8.01 22.50
CA SER A 313 2.36 7.46 23.68
C SER A 313 1.27 6.43 23.40
N TYR A 314 0.92 6.18 22.13
CA TYR A 314 -0.11 5.20 21.74
C TYR A 314 0.42 4.06 20.86
N SER A 315 1.73 3.85 20.83
CA SER A 315 2.38 2.77 20.06
C SER A 315 2.22 1.37 20.66
N GLY A 316 1.64 1.27 21.85
CA GLY A 316 1.36 0.01 22.55
C GLY A 316 0.04 -0.66 22.16
N TYR A 317 -0.51 -0.39 20.97
CA TYR A 317 -1.76 -0.95 20.41
C TYR A 317 -3.07 -0.56 21.11
N ARG A 318 -3.00 -0.13 22.37
CA ARG A 318 -4.11 0.45 23.14
C ARG A 318 -4.45 1.84 22.62
N SER A 319 -5.74 2.18 22.66
CA SER A 319 -6.25 3.51 22.36
C SER A 319 -6.63 4.26 23.64
N PRO A 320 -7.02 5.55 23.56
CA PRO A 320 -7.64 6.26 24.69
C PRO A 320 -8.88 5.56 25.27
N PHE A 321 -9.52 4.67 24.50
CA PHE A 321 -10.73 3.96 24.90
C PHE A 321 -10.40 2.52 25.34
N PRO A 322 -10.61 2.17 26.61
CA PRO A 322 -10.40 0.81 27.10
C PRO A 322 -11.20 -0.22 26.28
N GLY A 323 -10.56 -1.32 25.89
CA GLY A 323 -11.19 -2.34 25.06
C GLY A 323 -11.18 -2.07 23.54
N LEU A 324 -10.78 -0.88 23.09
CA LEU A 324 -10.54 -0.58 21.67
C LEU A 324 -9.04 -0.57 21.35
N TYR A 325 -8.66 -1.41 20.38
CA TYR A 325 -7.27 -1.62 19.96
C TYR A 325 -7.10 -1.36 18.47
N LEU A 326 -5.95 -0.84 18.07
CA LEU A 326 -5.56 -0.70 16.66
C LEU A 326 -4.69 -1.89 16.24
N CYS A 327 -5.09 -2.60 15.19
CA CYS A 327 -4.46 -3.86 14.77
C CYS A 327 -4.03 -3.90 13.29
N GLY A 328 -4.29 -2.84 12.52
CA GLY A 328 -3.92 -2.75 11.10
C GLY A 328 -2.60 -2.05 10.81
N SER A 329 -2.35 -1.74 9.53
CA SER A 329 -1.12 -1.11 9.01
C SER A 329 -0.74 0.22 9.69
N GLY A 330 -1.72 0.90 10.28
CA GLY A 330 -1.51 2.15 11.02
C GLY A 330 -0.88 1.94 12.40
N ALA A 331 -0.83 0.71 12.90
CA ALA A 331 -0.14 0.35 14.14
C ALA A 331 1.30 -0.11 13.85
N HIS A 332 2.14 -0.05 14.88
CA HIS A 332 3.49 -0.62 14.82
C HIS A 332 3.45 -2.13 14.48
N PRO A 333 4.37 -2.68 13.68
CA PRO A 333 5.56 -2.05 13.06
C PRO A 333 5.30 -1.19 11.82
N GLY A 334 4.15 -1.37 11.18
CA GLY A 334 3.77 -0.64 9.99
C GLY A 334 2.96 -1.49 9.03
N GLY A 335 2.77 -1.00 7.81
CA GLY A 335 2.01 -1.72 6.80
C GLY A 335 2.85 -2.74 6.00
N GLY A 336 2.21 -3.37 5.02
CA GLY A 336 2.71 -4.56 4.34
C GLY A 336 2.03 -5.83 4.86
N VAL A 337 2.17 -6.92 4.11
CA VAL A 337 1.44 -8.19 4.36
C VAL A 337 2.20 -9.09 5.34
N MET A 338 2.66 -8.53 6.46
CA MET A 338 3.46 -9.25 7.47
C MET A 338 2.65 -9.83 8.63
N GLY A 339 1.42 -9.35 8.86
CA GLY A 339 0.55 -9.79 9.95
C GLY A 339 1.02 -9.43 11.38
N ALA A 340 2.16 -8.75 11.54
CA ALA A 340 2.75 -8.46 12.84
C ALA A 340 1.90 -7.52 13.71
N ALA A 341 1.36 -6.44 13.12
CA ALA A 341 0.49 -5.50 13.83
C ALA A 341 -0.74 -6.21 14.42
N GLY A 342 -1.42 -7.02 13.61
CA GLY A 342 -2.58 -7.81 14.03
C GLY A 342 -2.24 -8.79 15.15
N ARG A 343 -1.15 -9.56 14.99
CA ARG A 343 -0.68 -10.50 16.02
C ARG A 343 -0.33 -9.82 17.33
N ASN A 344 0.36 -8.69 17.28
CA ASN A 344 0.81 -7.98 18.47
C ASN A 344 -0.37 -7.33 19.20
N ALA A 345 -1.29 -6.67 18.49
CA ALA A 345 -2.51 -6.12 19.06
C ALA A 345 -3.37 -7.21 19.71
N ALA A 346 -3.53 -8.36 19.06
CA ALA A 346 -4.26 -9.49 19.63
C ALA A 346 -3.65 -9.99 20.94
N ARG A 347 -2.31 -10.05 21.05
CA ARG A 347 -1.63 -10.44 22.30
C ARG A 347 -1.87 -9.43 23.42
N VAL A 348 -1.85 -8.14 23.11
CA VAL A 348 -2.16 -7.09 24.09
C VAL A 348 -3.60 -7.19 24.55
N ALA A 349 -4.55 -7.33 23.61
CA ALA A 349 -5.96 -7.50 23.92
C ALA A 349 -6.22 -8.73 24.80
N LEU A 350 -5.58 -9.87 24.52
CA LEU A 350 -5.68 -11.08 25.34
C LEU A 350 -5.14 -10.89 26.77
N GLY A 351 -4.06 -10.12 26.93
CA GLY A 351 -3.52 -9.77 28.25
C GLY A 351 -4.47 -8.92 29.07
N ASP A 352 -5.13 -7.96 28.41
CA ASP A 352 -6.10 -7.06 29.03
C ASP A 352 -7.46 -7.70 29.25
N PHE A 353 -7.83 -8.72 28.45
CA PHE A 353 -9.15 -9.37 28.48
C PHE A 353 -9.55 -9.87 29.87
N LYS A 354 -8.59 -10.24 30.71
CA LYS A 354 -8.85 -10.70 32.09
C LYS A 354 -9.34 -9.57 33.02
N ARG A 355 -9.16 -8.31 32.61
CA ARG A 355 -9.49 -7.09 33.37
C ARG A 355 -10.69 -6.34 32.78
N LEU A 356 -11.24 -6.82 31.66
CA LEU A 356 -12.41 -6.29 30.94
C LEU A 356 -13.62 -7.20 31.16
#